data_AF-A0A702FB98-F1
#
_entry.id   AF-A0A702FB98-F1
#
_cell.length_a   1.000
_cell.length_b   1.000
_cell.length_c   1.000
_cell.angle_alpha   90.00
_cell.angle_beta   90.00
_cell.angle_gamma   90.00
#
_symmetry.space_group_name_H-M   'P 1'
#
loop_
_entity.id
_entity.type
_entity.pdbx_description
1 polymer ?
#
loop_
_entity_poly.entity_id
_entity_poly.type
_entity_poly.pdbx_seq_one_letter_code
_entity_poly.pdbx_strand_id
1 'polypeptide(L)'
;MKFSKFSELVNRILSNNHSHRRDMDVTIVVHSPGSIGSTPSVEVQSIHAGFDWDSGKVLIFPSQPLTTLTPEQITDITDSVRKGQSWHAYQEYKKHQEQLEKLSIELDAAKQRIAELEGNRTALAVENASMKLFIRGCCYVFDGQQDEISDAYICATDGGMPQIPATDAFLSEVRAQGVDAAIEAAKNLVAQEYEYKDFKAAQSDCCMHPGSDLVGKVEMTEWLVDFAAQLRKGGNQ
;
A
#
# COMPACT_ATOMS: atom_id res chain seq x y z
N MET A 1 -38.95 -34.06 -7.01
CA MET A 1 -39.96 -35.01 -7.54
C MET A 1 -39.99 -34.87 -9.06
N LYS A 2 -40.16 -35.95 -9.84
CA LYS A 2 -40.34 -35.85 -11.31
C LYS A 2 -41.71 -35.26 -11.66
N PHE A 3 -41.83 -34.55 -12.78
CA PHE A 3 -43.09 -33.91 -13.18
C PHE A 3 -44.25 -34.91 -13.37
N SER A 4 -43.97 -36.13 -13.85
CA SER A 4 -44.97 -37.20 -13.96
C SER A 4 -45.63 -37.52 -12.61
N LYS A 5 -44.82 -37.74 -11.58
CA LYS A 5 -45.30 -38.00 -10.22
C LYS A 5 -46.00 -36.78 -9.60
N PHE A 6 -45.56 -35.57 -9.92
CA PHE A 6 -46.27 -34.35 -9.53
C PHE A 6 -47.68 -34.30 -10.15
N SER A 7 -47.78 -34.56 -11.46
CA SER A 7 -49.05 -34.61 -12.18
C SER A 7 -49.99 -35.69 -11.63
N GLU A 8 -49.49 -36.88 -11.31
CA GLU A 8 -50.27 -37.94 -10.66
C GLU A 8 -50.88 -37.49 -9.32
N LEU A 9 -50.11 -36.78 -8.49
CA LEU A 9 -50.60 -36.25 -7.21
C LEU A 9 -51.68 -35.17 -7.41
N VAL A 10 -51.49 -34.27 -8.37
CA VAL A 10 -52.48 -33.24 -8.71
C VAL A 10 -53.78 -33.89 -9.19
N ASN A 11 -53.69 -34.85 -10.12
CA ASN A 11 -54.86 -35.56 -10.64
C ASN A 11 -55.59 -36.36 -9.56
N ARG A 12 -54.88 -36.90 -8.57
CA ARG A 12 -55.48 -37.58 -7.41
C ARG A 12 -56.26 -36.63 -6.49
N ILE A 13 -55.83 -35.37 -6.36
CA ILE A 13 -56.53 -34.35 -5.58
C ILE A 13 -57.81 -33.92 -6.31
N LEU A 14 -57.74 -33.78 -7.64
CA LEU A 14 -58.88 -33.41 -8.48
C LEU A 14 -59.95 -34.50 -8.56
N SER A 15 -59.58 -35.79 -8.47
CA SER A 15 -60.52 -36.91 -8.53
C SER A 15 -61.21 -37.25 -7.20
N ASN A 16 -60.89 -36.53 -6.12
CA ASN A 16 -61.41 -36.80 -4.79
C ASN A 16 -62.71 -36.02 -4.54
N ASN A 17 -63.82 -36.69 -4.19
CA ASN A 17 -65.17 -36.08 -4.12
C ASN A 17 -65.32 -34.84 -3.19
N HIS A 18 -64.36 -34.58 -2.30
CA HIS A 18 -64.33 -33.40 -1.44
C HIS A 18 -63.87 -32.11 -2.16
N SER A 19 -63.13 -32.20 -3.27
CA SER A 19 -62.65 -31.03 -4.01
C SER A 19 -63.67 -30.49 -5.02
N HIS A 20 -64.73 -31.24 -5.35
CA HIS A 20 -65.73 -30.84 -6.35
C HIS A 20 -66.66 -29.68 -5.95
N ARG A 21 -66.55 -29.13 -4.73
CA ARG A 21 -67.42 -28.03 -4.28
C ARG A 21 -66.85 -26.63 -4.50
N ARG A 22 -65.55 -26.46 -4.73
CA ARG A 22 -64.89 -25.16 -4.97
C ARG A 22 -63.61 -25.35 -5.79
N ASP A 23 -63.34 -24.39 -6.67
CA ASP A 23 -62.02 -24.28 -7.31
C ASP A 23 -60.96 -24.00 -6.22
N MET A 24 -59.80 -24.66 -6.32
CA MET A 24 -58.78 -24.63 -5.27
C MET A 24 -57.60 -23.74 -5.69
N ASP A 25 -57.22 -22.78 -4.86
CA ASP A 25 -56.01 -21.98 -5.08
C ASP A 25 -54.74 -22.82 -4.89
N VAL A 26 -53.77 -22.65 -5.78
CA VAL A 26 -52.45 -23.28 -5.66
C VAL A 26 -51.53 -22.32 -4.91
N THR A 27 -51.10 -22.70 -3.72
CA THR A 27 -50.20 -21.89 -2.88
C THR A 27 -48.91 -22.63 -2.55
N ILE A 28 -47.78 -21.91 -2.48
CA ILE A 28 -46.49 -22.42 -2.02
C ILE A 28 -46.32 -22.06 -0.54
N VAL A 29 -45.99 -23.04 0.29
CA VAL A 29 -45.73 -22.85 1.71
C VAL A 29 -44.47 -22.00 1.92
N VAL A 30 -44.59 -20.95 2.74
CA VAL A 30 -43.46 -20.16 3.23
C VAL A 30 -43.00 -20.76 4.55
N HIS A 31 -41.72 -21.08 4.66
CA HIS A 31 -41.18 -21.57 5.91
C HIS A 31 -41.10 -20.42 6.93
N SER A 32 -41.98 -20.46 7.94
CA SER A 32 -42.02 -19.46 9.02
C SER A 32 -42.03 -20.19 10.37
N PRO A 33 -40.86 -20.43 10.98
CA PRO A 33 -40.75 -21.08 12.28
C PRO A 33 -41.52 -20.29 13.35
N GLY A 34 -42.48 -20.93 14.01
CA GLY A 34 -43.25 -20.33 15.11
C GLY A 34 -44.58 -19.67 14.72
N SER A 35 -45.04 -19.79 13.47
CA SER A 35 -46.40 -19.31 13.12
C SER A 35 -47.47 -20.17 13.82
N ILE A 36 -48.46 -19.52 14.44
CA ILE A 36 -49.63 -20.19 15.04
C ILE A 36 -50.84 -19.88 14.14
N GLY A 37 -51.46 -20.92 13.58
CA GLY A 37 -52.65 -20.77 12.71
C GLY A 37 -52.52 -21.54 11.40
N SER A 38 -53.22 -21.08 10.36
CA SER A 38 -53.13 -21.65 9.01
C SER A 38 -51.69 -21.63 8.50
N THR A 39 -51.32 -22.64 7.71
CA THR A 39 -49.98 -22.74 7.11
C THR A 39 -49.67 -21.48 6.29
N PRO A 40 -48.63 -20.71 6.64
CA PRO A 40 -48.26 -19.52 5.88
C PRO A 40 -47.85 -19.93 4.46
N SER A 41 -48.52 -19.33 3.47
CA SER A 41 -48.33 -19.68 2.06
C SER A 41 -48.61 -18.50 1.16
N VAL A 42 -47.97 -18.48 -0.02
CA VAL A 42 -48.13 -17.45 -1.05
C VAL A 42 -48.73 -18.11 -2.30
N GLU A 43 -49.66 -17.43 -2.96
CA GLU A 43 -50.29 -17.90 -4.19
C GLU A 43 -49.29 -18.08 -5.34
N VAL A 44 -49.56 -19.05 -6.21
CA VAL A 44 -48.82 -19.24 -7.46
C VAL A 44 -49.39 -18.31 -8.52
N GLN A 45 -48.54 -17.44 -9.06
CA GLN A 45 -48.90 -16.53 -10.15
C GLN A 45 -48.79 -17.21 -11.51
N SER A 46 -47.74 -18.01 -11.75
CA SER A 46 -47.55 -18.68 -13.03
C SER A 46 -46.66 -19.93 -12.93
N ILE A 47 -46.81 -20.83 -13.89
CA ILE A 47 -46.02 -22.06 -14.00
C ILE A 47 -45.48 -22.17 -15.43
N HIS A 48 -44.17 -22.37 -15.56
CA HIS A 48 -43.49 -22.44 -16.85
C HIS A 48 -42.58 -23.67 -16.93
N ALA A 49 -42.38 -24.18 -18.15
CA ALA A 49 -41.25 -25.07 -18.42
C ALA A 49 -39.97 -24.24 -18.50
N GLY A 50 -38.90 -24.72 -17.86
CA GLY A 50 -37.59 -24.07 -17.92
C GLY A 50 -37.01 -24.12 -19.34
N PHE A 51 -36.24 -23.09 -19.69
CA PHE A 51 -35.63 -22.91 -21.00
C PHE A 51 -34.09 -22.81 -20.85
N ASP A 52 -33.35 -23.27 -21.87
CA ASP A 52 -31.88 -23.28 -21.90
C ASP A 52 -31.25 -23.94 -20.65
N TRP A 53 -30.64 -23.16 -19.75
CA TRP A 53 -30.01 -23.61 -18.50
C TRP A 53 -30.99 -24.24 -17.49
N ASP A 54 -32.29 -24.01 -17.68
CA ASP A 54 -33.36 -24.60 -16.87
C ASP A 54 -34.12 -25.72 -17.59
N SER A 55 -33.63 -26.19 -18.75
CA SER A 55 -34.25 -27.29 -19.48
C SER A 55 -34.46 -28.52 -18.59
N GLY A 56 -35.66 -29.11 -18.68
CA GLY A 56 -36.08 -30.24 -17.85
C GLY A 56 -36.59 -29.87 -16.44
N LYS A 57 -36.65 -28.58 -16.09
CA LYS A 57 -37.28 -28.08 -14.85
C LYS A 57 -38.67 -27.51 -15.13
N VAL A 58 -39.52 -27.54 -14.12
CA VAL A 58 -40.79 -26.79 -14.10
C VAL A 58 -40.65 -25.71 -13.03
N LEU A 59 -40.79 -24.46 -13.44
CA LEU A 59 -40.63 -23.28 -12.60
C LEU A 59 -42.00 -22.79 -12.16
N ILE A 60 -42.20 -22.68 -10.85
CA ILE A 60 -43.43 -22.15 -10.25
C ILE A 60 -43.09 -20.79 -9.67
N PHE A 61 -43.74 -19.74 -10.17
CA PHE A 61 -43.51 -18.36 -9.78
C PHE A 61 -44.60 -17.93 -8.79
N PRO A 62 -44.27 -17.69 -7.52
CA PRO A 62 -45.21 -17.17 -6.54
C PRO A 62 -45.53 -15.70 -6.82
N SER A 63 -46.68 -15.22 -6.36
CA SER A 63 -47.11 -13.82 -6.50
C SER A 63 -46.30 -12.84 -5.63
N GLN A 64 -45.60 -13.35 -4.61
CA GLN A 64 -44.68 -12.61 -3.74
C GLN A 64 -43.42 -13.43 -3.44
N PRO A 65 -42.27 -12.80 -3.17
CA PRO A 65 -41.03 -13.51 -2.80
C PRO A 65 -41.22 -14.39 -1.57
N LEU A 66 -40.72 -15.64 -1.62
CA LEU A 66 -40.80 -16.59 -0.50
C LEU A 66 -39.69 -16.33 0.53
N THR A 67 -39.58 -15.09 1.01
CA THR A 67 -38.59 -14.68 2.00
C THR A 67 -39.27 -14.02 3.18
N THR A 68 -38.68 -14.19 4.37
CA THR A 68 -39.10 -13.49 5.60
C THR A 68 -38.47 -12.10 5.71
N LEU A 69 -37.59 -11.73 4.78
CA LEU A 69 -36.96 -10.43 4.73
C LEU A 69 -37.97 -9.35 4.36
N THR A 70 -37.86 -8.20 5.04
CA THR A 70 -38.62 -7.01 4.69
C THR A 70 -38.18 -6.49 3.31
N PRO A 71 -39.05 -5.78 2.58
CA PRO A 71 -38.68 -5.18 1.30
C PRO A 71 -37.42 -4.30 1.38
N GLU A 72 -37.24 -3.56 2.47
CA GLU A 72 -36.05 -2.73 2.73
C GLU A 72 -34.77 -3.56 2.83
N GLN A 73 -34.81 -4.68 3.56
CA GLN A 73 -33.66 -5.59 3.66
C GLN A 73 -33.30 -6.22 2.31
N ILE A 74 -34.29 -6.52 1.48
CA ILE A 74 -34.07 -7.06 0.14
C ILE A 74 -33.40 -6.00 -0.74
N THR A 75 -33.85 -4.75 -0.68
CA THR A 75 -33.23 -3.65 -1.45
C THR A 75 -31.79 -3.39 -1.01
N ASP A 76 -31.52 -3.40 0.30
CA ASP A 76 -30.17 -3.20 0.84
C ASP A 76 -29.21 -4.31 0.42
N ILE A 77 -29.65 -5.57 0.49
CA ILE A 77 -28.85 -6.71 0.02
C ILE A 77 -28.58 -6.60 -1.48
N THR A 78 -29.61 -6.28 -2.26
CA THR A 78 -29.48 -6.15 -3.73
C THR A 78 -28.52 -5.03 -4.09
N ASP A 79 -28.62 -3.88 -3.43
CA ASP A 79 -27.72 -2.74 -3.64
C ASP A 79 -26.29 -3.06 -3.21
N SER A 80 -26.11 -3.75 -2.08
CA SER A 80 -24.79 -4.20 -1.61
C SER A 80 -24.13 -5.17 -2.59
N VAL A 81 -24.88 -6.18 -3.06
CA VAL A 81 -24.38 -7.16 -4.04
C VAL A 81 -24.04 -6.46 -5.35
N ARG A 82 -24.89 -5.55 -5.83
CA ARG A 82 -24.66 -4.79 -7.05
C ARG A 82 -23.41 -3.91 -6.95
N LYS A 83 -23.20 -3.24 -5.81
CA LYS A 83 -21.99 -2.45 -5.57
C LYS A 83 -20.76 -3.35 -5.54
N GLY A 84 -20.78 -4.44 -4.75
CA GLY A 84 -19.65 -5.35 -4.57
C GLY A 84 -19.28 -6.21 -5.79
N GLN A 85 -20.24 -6.54 -6.65
CA GLN A 85 -19.99 -7.33 -7.88
C GLN A 85 -19.68 -6.47 -9.11
N SER A 86 -19.78 -5.14 -8.99
CA SER A 86 -19.44 -4.28 -10.11
C SER A 86 -17.93 -4.32 -10.40
N TRP A 87 -17.59 -4.35 -11.69
CA TRP A 87 -16.19 -4.26 -12.12
C TRP A 87 -15.51 -2.97 -11.60
N HIS A 88 -16.26 -1.88 -11.45
CA HIS A 88 -15.77 -0.64 -10.88
C HIS A 88 -15.37 -0.76 -9.40
N ALA A 89 -16.14 -1.47 -8.57
CA ALA A 89 -15.75 -1.72 -7.19
C ALA A 89 -14.47 -2.56 -7.09
N TYR A 90 -14.29 -3.54 -7.99
CA TYR A 90 -13.04 -4.28 -8.08
C TYR A 90 -11.86 -3.40 -8.50
N GLN A 91 -12.05 -2.49 -9.47
CA GLN A 91 -11.01 -1.55 -9.85
C GLN A 91 -10.60 -0.60 -8.71
N GLU A 92 -11.56 -0.07 -7.97
CA GLU A 92 -11.30 0.78 -6.80
C GLU A 92 -10.56 0.01 -5.71
N TYR A 93 -11.02 -1.21 -5.40
CA TYR A 93 -10.34 -2.10 -4.47
C TYR A 93 -8.88 -2.34 -4.87
N LYS A 94 -8.65 -2.68 -6.14
CA LYS A 94 -7.30 -2.90 -6.67
C LYS A 94 -6.43 -1.65 -6.50
N LYS A 95 -6.96 -0.46 -6.82
CA LYS A 95 -6.25 0.80 -6.66
C LYS A 95 -5.90 1.08 -5.19
N HIS A 96 -6.84 0.83 -4.27
CA HIS A 96 -6.57 0.99 -2.84
C HIS A 96 -5.54 -0.02 -2.33
N GLN A 97 -5.57 -1.26 -2.83
CA GLN A 97 -4.59 -2.27 -2.48
C GLN A 97 -3.17 -1.85 -2.94
N GLU A 98 -3.02 -1.35 -4.16
CA GLU A 98 -1.75 -0.81 -4.68
C GLU A 98 -1.25 0.39 -3.83
N GLN A 99 -2.16 1.26 -3.40
CA GLN A 99 -1.81 2.38 -2.51
C GLN A 99 -1.35 1.91 -1.13
N LEU A 100 -2.00 0.90 -0.55
CA LEU A 100 -1.63 0.33 0.74
C LEU A 100 -0.25 -0.34 0.69
N GLU A 101 0.04 -1.06 -0.39
CA GLU A 101 1.35 -1.68 -0.60
C GLU A 101 2.44 -0.60 -0.68
N LYS A 102 2.21 0.46 -1.46
CA LYS A 102 3.13 1.60 -1.56
C LYS A 102 3.39 2.26 -0.20
N LEU A 103 2.33 2.56 0.55
CA LEU A 103 2.43 3.17 1.88
C LEU A 103 3.16 2.25 2.87
N SER A 104 2.97 0.93 2.77
CA SER A 104 3.69 -0.04 3.60
C SER A 104 5.20 0.02 3.37
N ILE A 105 5.62 0.07 2.10
CA ILE A 105 7.04 0.19 1.73
C ILE A 105 7.64 1.50 2.24
N GLU A 106 6.93 2.62 2.06
CA GLU A 106 7.35 3.93 2.55
C GLU A 106 7.47 3.96 4.09
N LEU A 107 6.54 3.32 4.79
CA LEU A 107 6.56 3.21 6.24
C LEU A 107 7.78 2.42 6.75
N ASP A 108 8.09 1.29 6.12
CA ASP A 108 9.24 0.47 6.51
C ASP A 108 10.57 1.16 6.22
N ALA A 109 10.68 1.85 5.08
CA ALA A 109 11.84 2.69 4.76
C ALA A 109 12.02 3.83 5.80
N ALA A 110 10.92 4.50 6.19
CA ALA A 110 10.96 5.56 7.19
C ALA A 110 11.40 5.03 8.57
N LYS A 111 10.90 3.86 9.00
CA LYS A 111 11.33 3.22 10.25
C LYS A 111 12.82 2.90 10.25
N GLN A 112 13.33 2.35 9.15
CA GLN A 112 14.76 2.06 9.02
C GLN A 112 15.59 3.35 9.12
N ARG A 113 15.16 4.43 8.46
CA ARG A 113 15.85 5.72 8.54
C ARG A 113 15.85 6.32 9.95
N ILE A 114 14.76 6.18 10.70
CA ILE A 114 14.69 6.62 12.10
C ILE A 114 15.71 5.85 12.96
N ALA A 115 15.76 4.53 12.84
CA ALA A 115 16.69 3.70 13.60
C ALA A 115 18.16 4.07 13.31
N GLU A 116 18.50 4.33 12.05
CA GLU A 116 19.82 4.81 11.65
C GLU A 116 20.16 6.18 12.29
N LEU A 117 19.24 7.14 12.22
CA LEU A 117 19.42 8.47 12.81
C LEU A 117 19.57 8.42 14.33
N GLU A 118 18.81 7.56 15.01
CA GLU A 118 18.94 7.35 16.46
C GLU A 118 20.31 6.77 16.84
N GLY A 119 20.82 5.82 16.04
CA GLY A 119 22.18 5.29 16.18
C GLY A 119 23.24 6.38 16.04
N ASN A 120 23.15 7.17 14.97
CA ASN A 120 24.08 8.27 14.70
C ASN A 120 24.03 9.34 15.80
N ARG A 121 22.82 9.70 16.28
CA ARG A 121 22.66 10.66 17.39
C ARG A 121 23.32 10.15 18.66
N THR A 122 23.21 8.87 18.95
CA THR A 122 23.80 8.25 20.14
C THR A 122 25.32 8.28 20.07
N ALA A 123 25.91 7.92 18.92
CA ALA A 123 27.35 7.99 18.70
C ALA A 123 27.89 9.42 18.87
N LEU A 124 27.24 10.41 18.23
CA LEU A 124 27.59 11.82 18.37
C LEU A 124 27.45 12.33 19.82
N ALA A 125 26.44 11.87 20.55
CA ALA A 125 26.26 12.24 21.95
C ALA A 125 27.39 11.70 22.84
N VAL A 126 27.85 10.47 22.59
CA VAL A 126 28.99 9.86 23.29
C VAL A 126 30.28 10.62 22.97
N GLU A 127 30.56 10.93 21.70
CA GLU A 127 31.73 11.73 21.33
C GLU A 127 31.73 13.11 21.98
N ASN A 128 30.59 13.79 21.96
CA ASN A 128 30.44 15.09 22.61
C ASN A 128 30.67 15.02 24.13
N ALA A 129 30.24 13.94 24.79
CA ALA A 129 30.49 13.75 26.21
C ALA A 129 31.99 13.55 26.50
N SER A 130 32.67 12.71 25.71
CA SER A 130 34.11 12.49 25.80
C SER A 130 34.91 13.77 25.57
N MET A 131 34.54 14.55 24.56
CA MET A 131 35.19 15.83 24.25
C MET A 131 35.02 16.84 25.39
N LYS A 132 33.82 16.95 25.97
CA LYS A 132 33.58 17.82 27.14
C LYS A 132 34.42 17.44 28.35
N LEU A 133 34.63 16.14 28.59
CA LEU A 133 35.50 15.66 29.66
C LEU A 133 36.97 16.02 29.40
N PHE A 134 37.44 15.81 28.16
CA PHE A 134 38.79 16.19 27.74
C PHE A 134 39.04 17.69 27.92
N ILE A 135 38.13 18.55 27.44
CA ILE A 135 38.25 20.01 27.58
C ILE A 135 38.32 20.41 29.06
N ARG A 136 37.51 19.80 29.92
CA ARG A 136 37.52 20.10 31.37
C ARG A 136 38.81 19.66 32.05
N GLY A 137 39.32 18.47 31.72
CA GLY A 137 40.43 17.84 32.44
C GLY A 137 41.82 18.18 31.90
N CYS A 138 41.91 18.50 30.61
CA CYS A 138 43.18 18.54 29.88
C CYS A 138 43.40 19.86 29.13
N CYS A 139 42.38 20.71 28.93
CA CYS A 139 42.56 22.00 28.26
C CYS A 139 42.63 23.15 29.28
N TYR A 140 43.71 23.93 29.20
CA TYR A 140 43.88 25.19 29.91
C TYR A 140 44.18 26.30 28.91
N VAL A 141 43.53 27.46 29.06
CA VAL A 141 43.79 28.63 28.23
C VAL A 141 44.89 29.45 28.90
N PHE A 142 46.06 29.50 28.27
CA PHE A 142 47.20 30.28 28.73
C PHE A 142 47.27 31.60 27.96
N ASP A 143 47.24 32.71 28.68
CA ASP A 143 47.34 34.08 28.14
C ASP A 143 48.73 34.66 28.45
N GLY A 144 49.75 34.10 27.80
CA GLY A 144 51.16 34.45 27.94
C GLY A 144 51.94 34.10 26.67
N GLN A 145 53.21 34.47 26.61
CA GLN A 145 54.04 34.14 25.44
C GLN A 145 54.39 32.64 25.43
N GLN A 146 54.57 32.06 24.24
CA GLN A 146 54.75 30.60 24.12
C GLN A 146 56.00 30.06 24.82
N ASP A 147 57.01 30.91 25.04
CA ASP A 147 58.22 30.63 25.82
C ASP A 147 58.02 30.70 27.35
N GLU A 148 56.87 31.21 27.80
CA GLU A 148 56.45 31.21 29.22
C GLU A 148 55.60 29.98 29.59
N ILE A 149 55.27 29.13 28.61
CA ILE A 149 54.55 27.88 28.83
C ILE A 149 55.47 26.88 29.54
N SER A 150 55.03 26.38 30.70
CA SER A 150 55.76 25.34 31.45
C SER A 150 56.01 24.10 30.59
N ASP A 151 57.16 23.47 30.80
CA ASP A 151 57.52 22.12 30.36
C ASP A 151 56.53 21.01 30.76
N ALA A 152 55.64 21.27 31.74
CA ALA A 152 54.53 20.40 32.10
C ALA A 152 53.31 20.53 31.16
N TYR A 153 53.30 21.49 30.24
CA TYR A 153 52.26 21.64 29.23
C TYR A 153 52.41 20.56 28.16
N ILE A 154 51.30 19.86 27.89
CA ILE A 154 51.19 18.88 26.83
C ILE A 154 50.15 19.41 25.85
N CYS A 155 50.49 19.50 24.56
CA CYS A 155 49.52 19.96 23.57
C CYS A 155 48.35 18.96 23.45
N ALA A 156 47.17 19.42 23.03
CA ALA A 156 45.97 18.57 22.99
C ALA A 156 46.17 17.25 22.21
N THR A 157 46.95 17.31 21.13
CA THR A 157 47.30 16.15 20.30
C THR A 157 48.12 15.11 21.07
N ASP A 158 49.13 15.56 21.82
CA ASP A 158 49.98 14.70 22.64
C ASP A 158 49.30 14.28 23.96
N GLY A 159 48.28 15.04 24.37
CA GLY A 159 47.49 14.83 25.59
C GLY A 159 46.38 13.79 25.45
N GLY A 160 46.30 13.07 24.32
CA GLY A 160 45.31 12.02 24.11
C GLY A 160 43.91 12.54 23.78
N MET A 161 43.80 13.59 22.96
CA MET A 161 42.52 14.09 22.46
C MET A 161 41.65 12.95 21.89
N PRO A 162 40.37 12.85 22.29
CA PRO A 162 39.45 11.85 21.77
C PRO A 162 39.29 11.96 20.25
N GLN A 163 39.26 10.81 19.57
CA GLN A 163 38.89 10.74 18.15
C GLN A 163 37.40 11.08 17.96
N ILE A 164 37.04 11.59 16.78
CA ILE A 164 35.68 12.03 16.42
C ILE A 164 35.08 11.35 15.17
N PRO A 165 35.19 10.01 15.03
CA PRO A 165 34.77 9.31 13.82
C PRO A 165 33.28 9.47 13.45
N ALA A 166 32.38 9.61 14.42
CA ALA A 166 30.96 9.86 14.17
C ALA A 166 30.73 11.27 13.64
N THR A 167 31.52 12.25 14.10
CA THR A 167 31.53 13.60 13.52
C THR A 167 32.06 13.59 12.09
N ASP A 168 33.14 12.86 11.81
CA ASP A 168 33.70 12.72 10.46
C ASP A 168 32.74 12.02 9.50
N ALA A 169 32.06 10.97 9.97
CA ALA A 169 31.00 10.28 9.23
C ALA A 169 29.81 11.21 8.95
N PHE A 170 29.38 11.99 9.94
CA PHE A 170 28.33 12.99 9.77
C PHE A 170 28.69 14.05 8.71
N LEU A 171 29.89 14.63 8.78
CA LEU A 171 30.34 15.62 7.80
C LEU A 171 30.46 15.03 6.39
N SER A 172 30.89 13.78 6.28
CA SER A 172 30.94 13.05 5.01
C SER A 172 29.55 12.82 4.42
N GLU A 173 28.56 12.47 5.23
CA GLU A 173 27.16 12.36 4.82
C GLU A 173 26.58 13.73 4.42
N VAL A 174 26.86 14.81 5.16
CA VAL A 174 26.41 16.17 4.79
C VAL A 174 26.98 16.59 3.43
N ARG A 175 28.26 16.28 3.17
CA ARG A 175 28.87 16.50 1.86
C ARG A 175 28.18 15.69 0.77
N ALA A 176 27.88 14.42 1.01
CA ALA A 176 27.16 13.56 0.08
C ALA A 176 25.75 14.11 -0.24
N GLN A 177 25.03 14.63 0.75
CA GLN A 177 23.73 15.27 0.56
C GLN A 177 23.84 16.53 -0.32
N GLY A 178 24.92 17.30 -0.20
CA GLY A 178 25.21 18.41 -1.10
C GLY A 178 25.38 17.95 -2.56
N VAL A 179 26.05 16.81 -2.77
CA VAL A 179 26.18 16.20 -4.10
C VAL A 179 24.84 15.67 -4.61
N ASP A 180 24.02 15.04 -3.76
CA ASP A 180 22.67 14.59 -4.13
C ASP A 180 21.79 15.75 -4.60
N ALA A 181 21.86 16.91 -3.93
CA ALA A 181 21.15 18.10 -4.37
C ALA A 181 21.63 18.59 -5.76
N ALA A 182 22.93 18.53 -6.02
CA ALA A 182 23.50 18.87 -7.32
C ALA A 182 23.09 17.86 -8.41
N ILE A 183 23.04 16.57 -8.10
CA ILE A 183 22.56 15.51 -9.00
C ILE A 183 21.12 15.78 -9.43
N GLU A 184 20.22 16.08 -8.49
CA GLU A 184 18.82 16.35 -8.82
C GLU A 184 18.67 17.63 -9.67
N ALA A 185 19.48 18.65 -9.42
CA ALA A 185 19.53 19.82 -10.29
C ALA A 185 20.04 19.47 -11.70
N ALA A 186 21.10 18.67 -11.81
CA ALA A 186 21.67 18.24 -13.09
C ALA A 186 20.69 17.39 -13.90
N LYS A 187 20.02 16.42 -13.28
CA LYS A 187 18.97 15.60 -13.93
C LYS A 187 17.88 16.46 -14.56
N ASN A 188 17.42 17.48 -13.84
CA ASN A 188 16.40 18.39 -14.34
C ASN A 188 16.90 19.24 -15.51
N LEU A 189 18.14 19.76 -15.44
CA LEU A 189 18.74 20.52 -16.53
C LEU A 189 18.92 19.67 -17.79
N VAL A 190 19.43 18.43 -17.67
CA VAL A 190 19.60 17.51 -18.80
C VAL A 190 18.25 17.20 -19.46
N ALA A 191 17.21 16.91 -18.67
CA ALA A 191 15.89 16.65 -19.25
C ALA A 191 15.35 17.88 -19.99
N GLN A 192 15.52 19.08 -19.44
CA GLN A 192 15.05 20.32 -20.05
C GLN A 192 15.79 20.69 -21.34
N GLU A 193 17.12 20.59 -21.34
CA GLU A 193 17.97 21.01 -22.45
C GLU A 193 17.71 20.21 -23.73
N TYR A 194 17.44 18.91 -23.59
CA TYR A 194 17.13 18.02 -24.71
C TYR A 194 15.63 17.74 -24.86
N GLU A 195 14.77 18.53 -24.20
CA GLU A 195 13.31 18.46 -24.32
C GLU A 195 12.69 17.09 -23.98
N TYR A 196 13.31 16.34 -23.06
CA TYR A 196 12.76 15.09 -22.54
C TYR A 196 11.79 15.34 -21.38
N LYS A 197 10.82 14.44 -21.21
CA LYS A 197 9.87 14.47 -20.09
C LYS A 197 10.55 14.34 -18.72
N ASP A 198 11.64 13.58 -18.65
CA ASP A 198 12.39 13.26 -17.43
C ASP A 198 13.79 12.74 -17.80
N PHE A 199 14.66 12.68 -16.80
CA PHE A 199 16.03 12.18 -16.97
C PHE A 199 16.08 10.70 -17.39
N LYS A 200 15.07 9.89 -17.02
CA LYS A 200 15.04 8.47 -17.42
C LYS A 200 14.84 8.29 -18.92
N ALA A 201 13.99 9.12 -19.52
CA ALA A 201 13.81 9.16 -20.96
C ALA A 201 15.10 9.57 -21.67
N ALA A 202 15.78 10.59 -21.14
CA ALA A 202 17.07 11.05 -21.65
C ALA A 202 18.14 9.94 -21.59
N GLN A 203 18.28 9.28 -20.44
CA GLN A 203 19.19 8.15 -20.23
C GLN A 203 18.88 6.96 -21.16
N SER A 204 17.60 6.66 -21.39
CA SER A 204 17.19 5.57 -22.27
C SER A 204 17.55 5.83 -23.74
N ASP A 205 17.59 7.09 -24.17
CA ASP A 205 17.85 7.46 -25.57
C ASP A 205 19.35 7.53 -25.89
N CYS A 206 20.22 7.56 -24.87
CA CYS A 206 21.68 7.55 -25.00
C CYS A 206 22.19 6.37 -25.84
N CYS A 207 21.54 5.20 -25.80
CA CYS A 207 21.95 4.02 -26.56
C CYS A 207 21.75 4.17 -28.07
N MET A 208 20.85 5.05 -28.50
CA MET A 208 20.55 5.31 -29.91
C MET A 208 21.53 6.31 -30.52
N HIS A 209 22.15 7.16 -29.69
CA HIS A 209 23.00 8.28 -30.13
C HIS A 209 24.31 8.36 -29.31
N PRO A 210 25.21 7.37 -29.41
CA PRO A 210 26.37 7.22 -28.52
C PRO A 210 27.42 8.33 -28.64
N GLY A 211 27.41 9.13 -29.71
CA GLY A 211 28.32 10.28 -29.90
C GLY A 211 27.70 11.64 -29.57
N SER A 212 26.51 11.67 -28.99
CA SER A 212 25.81 12.92 -28.68
C SER A 212 26.30 13.55 -27.37
N ASP A 213 26.18 14.88 -27.27
CA ASP A 213 26.47 15.65 -26.04
C ASP A 213 25.60 15.18 -24.84
N LEU A 214 24.40 14.64 -25.13
CA LEU A 214 23.50 14.08 -24.13
C LEU A 214 24.16 12.95 -23.33
N VAL A 215 24.88 12.06 -24.01
CA VAL A 215 25.56 10.91 -23.36
C VAL A 215 26.56 11.40 -22.32
N GLY A 216 27.40 12.37 -22.67
CA GLY A 216 28.40 12.92 -21.74
C GLY A 216 27.78 13.56 -20.50
N LYS A 217 26.64 14.24 -20.64
CA LYS A 217 25.93 14.85 -19.49
C LYS A 217 25.22 13.82 -18.62
N VAL A 218 24.68 12.76 -19.20
CA VAL A 218 24.10 11.63 -18.46
C VAL A 218 25.20 10.90 -17.69
N GLU A 219 26.32 10.57 -18.33
CA GLU A 219 27.49 9.94 -17.69
C GLU A 219 28.05 10.80 -16.55
N MET A 220 28.17 12.11 -16.74
CA MET A 220 28.60 13.03 -15.67
C MET A 220 27.64 13.01 -14.48
N THR A 221 26.33 12.94 -14.75
CA THR A 221 25.31 12.86 -13.70
C THR A 221 25.39 11.53 -12.94
N GLU A 222 25.66 10.43 -13.63
CA GLU A 222 25.89 9.11 -13.01
C GLU A 222 27.19 9.09 -12.19
N TRP A 223 28.27 9.69 -12.68
CA TRP A 223 29.53 9.80 -11.94
C TRP A 223 29.35 10.55 -10.61
N LEU A 224 28.52 11.59 -10.58
CA LEU A 224 28.20 12.28 -9.34
C LEU A 224 27.51 11.36 -8.32
N VAL A 225 26.68 10.40 -8.77
CA VAL A 225 26.05 9.40 -7.88
C VAL A 225 27.12 8.53 -7.23
N ASP A 226 28.09 8.06 -8.01
CA ASP A 226 29.22 7.28 -7.48
C ASP A 226 30.09 8.11 -6.52
N PHE A 227 30.32 9.38 -6.84
CA PHE A 227 31.06 10.30 -5.97
C PHE A 227 30.35 10.51 -4.62
N ALA A 228 29.04 10.74 -4.62
CA ALA A 228 28.25 10.83 -3.39
C ALA A 228 28.34 9.53 -2.56
N ALA A 229 28.32 8.36 -3.22
CA ALA A 229 28.48 7.07 -2.54
C ALA A 229 29.89 6.87 -1.96
N GLN A 230 30.94 7.40 -2.60
CA GLN A 230 32.31 7.37 -2.07
C GLN A 230 32.45 8.26 -0.83
N LEU A 231 31.86 9.45 -0.83
CA LEU A 231 31.86 10.34 0.34
C LEU A 231 31.27 9.63 1.56
N ARG A 232 30.16 8.90 1.41
CA ARG A 232 29.53 8.13 2.51
C ARG A 232 30.41 7.01 3.08
N LYS A 233 31.34 6.48 2.29
CA LYS A 233 32.30 5.46 2.73
C LYS A 233 33.52 6.06 3.44
N GLY A 234 33.57 7.38 3.62
CA GLY A 234 34.73 8.09 4.13
C GLY A 234 35.85 8.22 3.09
N GLY A 235 35.50 8.29 1.80
CA GLY A 235 36.46 8.37 0.69
C GLY A 235 37.53 9.43 0.92
N ASN A 236 38.79 9.08 0.58
CA ASN A 236 39.99 9.89 0.81
C ASN A 236 39.78 11.35 0.37
N GLN A 237 39.83 12.25 1.35
CA GLN A 237 40.14 13.67 1.12
C GLN A 237 41.65 13.87 1.11
#